data_AF-A0A367LY40-F1
#
_entry.id   AF-A0A367LY40-F1
#
_cell.length_a   1.000
_cell.length_b   1.000
_cell.length_c   1.000
_cell.angle_alpha   90.00
_cell.angle_beta   90.00
_cell.angle_gamma   90.00
#
_symmetry.space_group_name_H-M   'P 1'
#
loop_
_entity.id
_entity.type
_entity.pdbx_description
1 polymer ?
#
loop_
_entity_poly.entity_id
_entity_poly.type
_entity_poly.pdbx_seq_one_letter_code
_entity_poly.pdbx_strand_id
1 'polypeptide(L)' 'MISVYQLKPRFQNLLRPGVQRLYQRGITANQVTLAACLLSLLVGAL' A
#
# COMPACT_ATOMS: atom_id res chain seq x y z
N MET A 1 -8.69 3.12 26.31
CA MET A 1 -9.49 2.27 25.40
C MET A 1 -8.85 2.34 24.02
N ILE A 2 -8.48 1.20 23.43
CA ILE A 2 -7.97 1.18 22.06
C ILE A 2 -9.14 1.54 21.16
N SER A 3 -9.06 2.70 20.51
CA SER A 3 -10.08 3.16 19.57
C SER A 3 -9.57 3.00 18.14
N VAL A 4 -10.46 2.73 17.19
CA VAL A 4 -10.15 2.64 15.75
C VAL A 4 -9.41 3.90 15.25
N TYR A 5 -9.69 5.06 15.86
CA TYR A 5 -8.99 6.32 15.59
C TYR A 5 -7.51 6.32 15.96
N GLN A 6 -7.08 5.45 16.87
CA GLN A 6 -5.66 5.27 17.21
C GLN A 6 -4.96 4.26 16.30
N LEU A 7 -5.72 3.30 15.74
CA LEU A 7 -5.21 2.29 14.83
C LEU A 7 -4.85 2.90 13.46
N LYS A 8 -5.72 3.77 12.94
CA LYS A 8 -5.54 4.46 11.65
C LYS A 8 -4.18 5.18 11.52
N PRO A 9 -3.79 6.09 12.44
CA PRO A 9 -2.52 6.82 12.34
C PRO A 9 -1.31 5.92 12.58
N ARG A 10 -1.39 4.91 13.46
CA ARG A 10 -0.29 3.96 13.67
C ARG A 10 -0.03 3.14 12.41
N PHE A 11 -1.07 2.61 11.80
CA PHE A 11 -0.96 1.85 10.55
C PHE A 11 -0.42 2.73 9.41
N GLN A 12 -0.90 3.97 9.28
CA GLN A 12 -0.36 4.90 8.29
C GLN A 12 1.12 5.21 8.54
N ASN A 13 1.56 5.38 9.79
CA ASN A 13 2.96 5.63 10.10
C ASN A 13 3.88 4.46 9.71
N LEU A 14 3.39 3.23 9.77
CA LEU A 14 4.12 2.05 9.28
C LEU A 14 4.27 2.07 7.75
N LEU A 15 3.24 2.49 7.01
CA LEU A 15 3.24 2.51 5.54
C LEU A 15 3.94 3.72 4.93
N ARG A 16 3.86 4.89 5.58
CA ARG A 16 4.41 6.18 5.10
C ARG A 16 5.83 6.09 4.53
N PRO A 17 6.84 5.52 5.22
CA PRO A 17 8.20 5.49 4.69
C PRO A 17 8.32 4.64 3.41
N GLY A 18 7.53 3.57 3.27
CA GLY A 18 7.51 2.74 2.06
C GLY A 18 6.87 3.49 0.89
N VAL A 19 5.69 4.07 1.11
CA VAL A 19 4.96 4.82 0.07
C VAL A 19 5.74 6.07 -0.35
N GLN A 20 6.41 6.76 0.57
CA GLN A 20 7.26 7.91 0.23
C GLN A 20 8.42 7.52 -0.67
N ARG A 21 9.08 6.38 -0.44
CA ARG A 21 10.16 5.89 -1.32
C ARG A 21 9.64 5.54 -2.72
N LEU A 22 8.46 4.94 -2.83
CA LEU A 22 7.81 4.67 -4.11
C LEU A 22 7.49 5.98 -4.84
N TYR A 23 6.91 6.95 -4.12
CA TYR A 23 6.57 8.25 -4.67
C TYR A 23 7.80 9.04 -5.13
N GLN A 24 8.89 9.02 -4.37
CA GLN A 24 10.18 9.64 -4.77
C GLN A 24 10.76 9.04 -6.05
N ARG A 25 10.42 7.78 -6.37
CA ARG A 25 10.80 7.13 -7.63
C ARG A 25 9.81 7.41 -8.78
N GLY A 26 8.85 8.32 -8.58
CA GLY A 26 7.82 8.66 -9.56
C GLY A 26 6.70 7.62 -9.67
N ILE A 27 6.64 6.63 -8.76
CA ILE A 27 5.61 5.59 -8.80
C ILE A 27 4.31 6.16 -8.22
N THR A 28 3.22 6.04 -8.99
CA THR A 28 1.89 6.51 -8.60
C THR A 28 1.11 5.43 -7.87
N ALA A 29 0.12 5.83 -7.06
CA ALA A 29 -0.76 4.90 -6.37
C ALA A 29 -1.48 3.94 -7.33
N ASN A 30 -1.93 4.44 -8.49
CA ASN A 30 -2.62 3.63 -9.49
C ASN A 30 -1.72 2.52 -10.07
N GLN A 31 -0.42 2.79 -10.26
CA GLN A 31 0.53 1.77 -10.70
C GLN A 31 0.69 0.66 -9.68
N VAL A 32 0.74 0.99 -8.38
CA VAL A 32 0.80 -0.01 -7.30
C VAL A 32 -0.47 -0.86 -7.29
N THR A 33 -1.65 -0.24 -7.41
CA THR A 33 -2.93 -0.95 -7.45
C THR A 33 -3.02 -1.91 -8.63
N LEU A 34 -2.70 -1.44 -9.85
CA LEU A 34 -2.73 -2.26 -11.05
C LEU A 34 -1.72 -3.41 -10.98
N ALA A 35 -0.51 -3.16 -10.49
CA ALA A 35 0.49 -4.21 -10.30
C ALA A 35 0.01 -5.28 -9.31
N ALA A 36 -0.58 -4.88 -8.18
CA ALA A 36 -1.14 -5.81 -7.21
C ALA A 36 -2.31 -6.63 -7.81
N CYS A 37 -3.20 -6.00 -8.58
CA CYS A 37 -4.27 -6.70 -9.29
C CYS A 37 -3.73 -7.73 -10.29
N LEU A 38 -2.76 -7.35 -11.11
CA LEU A 38 -2.14 -8.25 -12.09
C LEU A 38 -1.45 -9.42 -11.40
N LEU A 39 -0.69 -9.18 -10.33
CA LEU A 39 -0.06 -10.24 -9.54
C LEU A 39 -1.09 -11.19 -8.94
N SER A 40 -2.17 -10.68 -8.35
CA SER A 40 -3.26 -11.51 -7.82
C SER A 40 -3.92 -12.38 -8.90
N LEU A 41 -4.14 -11.84 -10.10
CA LEU A 41 -4.68 -12.60 -11.23
C LEU A 41 -3.71 -13.67 -11.71
N LEU A 42 -2.40 -13.35 -11.81
CA LEU A 42 -1.38 -14.32 -12.19
C LEU A 42 -1.27 -15.46 -11.19
N VAL A 43 -1.28 -15.15 -9.88
CA VAL A 43 -1.28 -16.16 -8.82
C VAL A 43 -2.55 -17.00 -8.83
N GLY A 44 -3.72 -16.38 -9.09
CA GLY A 44 -4.99 -17.11 -9.17
C GLY A 44 -5.17 -17.93 -10.46
N ALA A 45 -4.41 -17.62 -11.51
CA ALA A 45 -4.43 -18.35 -12.78
C ALA A 45 -3.39 -19.48 -12.87
N LEU A 46 -2.44 -19.54 -11.92
CA LEU A 46 -1.44 -20.61 -11.76
C LEU A 46 -2.03 -21.78 -10.96
#